data_AF-A0A819XT64-F1
#
_entry.id   AF-A0A819XT64-F1
#
_cell.length_a   1.000
_cell.length_b   1.000
_cell.length_c   1.000
_cell.angle_alpha   90.00
_cell.angle_beta   90.00
_cell.angle_gamma   90.00
#
_symmetry.space_group_name_H-M   'P 1'
#
loop_
_entity.id
_entity.type
_entity.pdbx_description
1 polymer ?
#
loop_
_entity_poly.entity_id
_entity_poly.type
_entity_poly.pdbx_seq_one_letter_code
_entity_poly.pdbx_strand_id
1 'polypeptide(L)'
;EIVRMTMRIGIYLLTFRFYSKDFFHNCLKLIEFESNSSSTLYRAKDMIQIMNTLIYMGYIRKNNMKYMNLIYIHDKMKQFEQKPERLVDVLAPLAMIGEFPEDLLEKLFTKENLNQLLESRVKEKLFFISQSHKLLCSPQRPYLDQMYLDSLPRHLYGSWEIEKRKRPYFSIVMQRLLECVPNRYYVKSAFILKHFKSPDIIVHLNTNQQPQIIPNETKKSLQSFDKNEDNSSMYALEVLCEEELCANDPLRPLGLFYAKARQLQKLNYIPVIIYPSDSLHQVKTKEEIFKWIVKRAQATELLLNEN
;
A
#
# COMPACT_ATOMS: atom_id res chain seq x y z
N GLU A 1 -8.65 26.49 -21.60
CA GLU A 1 -7.66 26.64 -20.51
C GLU A 1 -7.61 25.49 -19.51
N ILE A 2 -8.73 24.83 -19.20
CA ILE A 2 -8.84 23.68 -18.28
C ILE A 2 -7.84 22.55 -18.61
N VAL A 3 -7.61 22.23 -19.88
CA VAL A 3 -6.63 21.19 -20.34
C VAL A 3 -5.16 21.59 -20.07
N ARG A 4 -4.83 22.89 -20.11
CA ARG A 4 -3.49 23.38 -19.72
C ARG A 4 -3.32 23.39 -18.19
N MET A 5 -4.42 23.57 -17.45
CA MET A 5 -4.45 23.41 -15.99
C MET A 5 -4.29 21.96 -15.55
N THR A 6 -4.71 20.94 -16.31
CA THR A 6 -4.67 19.53 -15.86
C THR A 6 -3.26 18.93 -15.82
N MET A 7 -2.44 19.20 -16.84
CA MET A 7 -1.02 18.82 -16.85
C MET A 7 -0.27 19.49 -15.68
N ARG A 8 -0.71 20.71 -15.37
CA ARG A 8 -0.31 21.48 -14.22
C ARG A 8 -0.81 20.85 -12.94
N ILE A 9 -2.07 20.43 -12.79
CA ILE A 9 -2.66 19.82 -11.58
C ILE A 9 -1.96 18.52 -11.19
N GLY A 10 -1.65 17.62 -12.11
CA GLY A 10 -0.91 16.38 -11.77
C GLY A 10 0.50 16.65 -11.26
N ILE A 11 1.20 17.60 -11.88
CA ILE A 11 2.51 18.09 -11.42
C ILE A 11 2.34 18.87 -10.11
N TYR A 12 1.32 19.71 -9.99
CA TYR A 12 1.01 20.57 -8.85
C TYR A 12 0.51 19.80 -7.64
N LEU A 13 -0.16 18.66 -7.77
CA LEU A 13 -0.55 17.83 -6.63
C LEU A 13 0.66 17.08 -6.07
N LEU A 14 1.62 16.69 -6.94
CA LEU A 14 2.90 16.13 -6.53
C LEU A 14 3.88 17.19 -5.98
N THR A 15 3.86 18.41 -6.55
CA THR A 15 4.76 19.53 -6.21
C THR A 15 4.22 20.43 -5.09
N PHE A 16 2.90 20.65 -5.00
CA PHE A 16 2.24 21.37 -3.89
C PHE A 16 1.83 20.46 -2.73
N ARG A 17 2.40 19.24 -2.67
CA ARG A 17 2.73 18.57 -1.41
C ARG A 17 3.28 19.56 -0.34
N PHE A 18 3.79 20.72 -0.73
CA PHE A 18 4.54 21.64 0.13
C PHE A 18 3.98 23.06 0.36
N TYR A 19 2.92 23.56 -0.30
CA TYR A 19 2.67 25.03 -0.26
C TYR A 19 1.25 25.57 0.02
N SER A 20 0.14 24.84 -0.20
CA SER A 20 -1.20 25.39 0.14
C SER A 20 -2.28 24.33 0.31
N LYS A 21 -2.85 24.24 1.53
CA LYS A 21 -3.99 23.39 1.87
C LYS A 21 -5.24 23.74 1.08
N ASP A 22 -5.51 25.04 0.92
CA ASP A 22 -6.72 25.53 0.23
C ASP A 22 -6.69 25.23 -1.26
N PHE A 23 -5.53 25.38 -1.91
CA PHE A 23 -5.37 25.05 -3.31
C PHE A 23 -5.63 23.57 -3.57
N PHE A 24 -5.02 22.68 -2.76
CA PHE A 24 -5.23 21.23 -2.88
C PHE A 24 -6.71 20.85 -2.71
N HIS A 25 -7.37 21.42 -1.69
CA HIS A 25 -8.79 21.18 -1.44
C HIS A 25 -9.68 21.67 -2.59
N ASN A 26 -9.36 22.83 -3.18
CA ASN A 26 -10.06 23.34 -4.36
C ASN A 26 -9.85 22.44 -5.59
N CYS A 27 -8.65 21.88 -5.78
CA CYS A 27 -8.40 20.88 -6.83
C CYS A 27 -9.26 19.63 -6.63
N LEU A 28 -9.38 19.11 -5.40
CA LEU A 28 -10.23 17.95 -5.12
C LEU A 28 -11.71 18.24 -5.40
N LYS A 29 -12.22 19.41 -4.99
CA LYS A 29 -13.60 19.84 -5.30
C LYS A 29 -13.85 19.92 -6.80
N LEU A 30 -12.89 20.45 -7.57
CA LEU A 30 -12.99 20.53 -9.02
C LEU A 30 -13.02 19.13 -9.65
N ILE A 31 -12.15 18.22 -9.20
CA ILE A 31 -12.13 16.82 -9.65
C ILE A 31 -13.46 16.12 -9.37
N GLU A 32 -14.05 16.34 -8.18
CA GLU A 32 -15.35 15.76 -7.82
C GLU A 32 -16.47 16.32 -8.69
N PHE A 33 -16.50 17.65 -8.90
CA PHE A 33 -17.46 18.28 -9.80
C PHE A 33 -17.36 17.74 -11.24
N GLU A 34 -16.14 17.65 -11.78
CA GLU A 34 -15.86 17.15 -13.12
C GLU A 34 -16.11 15.65 -13.29
N SER A 35 -16.00 14.87 -12.20
CA SER A 35 -16.33 13.44 -12.19
C SER A 35 -17.82 13.21 -12.42
N ASN A 36 -18.65 14.14 -11.96
CA ASN A 36 -20.11 14.08 -12.09
C ASN A 36 -20.63 14.64 -13.43
N SER A 37 -19.76 15.26 -14.25
CA SER A 37 -20.15 15.82 -15.54
C SER A 37 -20.19 14.74 -16.64
N SER A 38 -21.19 14.81 -17.51
CA SER A 38 -21.38 13.89 -18.64
C SER A 38 -20.47 14.18 -19.84
N SER A 39 -19.79 15.33 -19.87
CA SER A 39 -18.87 15.71 -20.94
C SER A 39 -17.44 15.25 -20.65
N THR A 40 -16.76 14.68 -21.64
CA THR A 40 -15.36 14.24 -21.52
C THR A 40 -14.44 15.18 -22.30
N LEU A 41 -13.88 16.18 -21.62
CA LEU A 41 -12.95 17.15 -22.20
C LEU A 41 -11.46 16.79 -22.01
N TYR A 42 -11.13 15.74 -21.24
CA TYR A 42 -9.74 15.40 -20.89
C TYR A 42 -9.12 14.38 -21.86
N ARG A 43 -7.81 14.52 -22.09
CA ARG A 43 -7.03 13.50 -22.81
C ARG A 43 -6.80 12.30 -21.88
N ALA A 44 -6.62 11.12 -22.49
CA ALA A 44 -6.28 9.86 -21.82
C ALA A 44 -5.20 10.02 -20.73
N LYS A 45 -4.08 10.63 -21.13
CA LYS A 45 -2.92 10.88 -20.26
C LYS A 45 -3.26 11.72 -19.03
N ASP A 46 -4.12 12.73 -19.19
CA ASP A 46 -4.47 13.65 -18.10
C ASP A 46 -5.38 12.94 -17.08
N MET A 47 -6.31 12.11 -17.54
CA MET A 47 -7.16 11.30 -16.66
C MET A 47 -6.34 10.28 -15.87
N ILE A 48 -5.42 9.58 -16.53
CA ILE A 48 -4.50 8.63 -15.87
C ILE A 48 -3.67 9.35 -14.80
N GLN A 49 -3.16 10.54 -15.10
CA GLN A 49 -2.36 11.29 -14.13
C GLN A 49 -3.20 11.70 -12.90
N ILE A 50 -4.45 12.15 -13.10
CA ILE A 50 -5.37 12.46 -12.00
C ILE A 50 -5.64 11.20 -11.16
N MET A 51 -6.06 10.11 -11.80
CA MET A 51 -6.32 8.83 -11.15
C MET A 51 -5.12 8.39 -10.32
N ASN A 52 -3.93 8.31 -10.94
CA ASN A 52 -2.69 7.94 -10.27
C ASN A 52 -2.44 8.80 -9.03
N THR A 53 -2.63 10.12 -9.16
CA THR A 53 -2.42 11.05 -8.05
C THR A 53 -3.39 10.81 -6.91
N LEU A 54 -4.69 10.66 -7.19
CA LEU A 54 -5.70 10.36 -6.17
C LEU A 54 -5.39 9.05 -5.45
N ILE A 55 -4.96 8.03 -6.19
CA ILE A 55 -4.57 6.73 -5.65
C ILE A 55 -3.34 6.87 -4.75
N TYR A 56 -2.25 7.44 -5.25
CA TYR A 56 -1.02 7.60 -4.46
C TYR A 56 -1.21 8.46 -3.21
N MET A 57 -2.13 9.41 -3.24
CA MET A 57 -2.42 10.29 -2.11
C MET A 57 -3.43 9.69 -1.12
N GLY A 58 -4.02 8.52 -1.42
CA GLY A 58 -5.06 7.92 -0.57
C GLY A 58 -6.36 8.74 -0.53
N TYR A 59 -6.74 9.35 -1.65
CA TYR A 59 -8.01 10.11 -1.83
C TYR A 59 -8.99 9.40 -2.75
N ILE A 60 -8.90 8.08 -2.83
CA ILE A 60 -9.85 7.29 -3.59
C ILE A 60 -11.15 7.31 -2.82
N ARG A 61 -12.22 7.70 -3.50
CA ARG A 61 -13.57 7.69 -2.96
C ARG A 61 -14.50 7.13 -4.03
N LYS A 62 -15.59 6.52 -3.59
CA LYS A 62 -16.69 6.09 -4.47
C LYS A 62 -17.18 7.21 -5.38
N ASN A 63 -17.04 8.49 -5.01
CA ASN A 63 -17.51 9.61 -5.83
C ASN A 63 -16.60 9.96 -7.02
N ASN A 64 -15.38 9.42 -7.08
CA ASN A 64 -14.43 9.68 -8.17
C ASN A 64 -14.59 8.70 -9.35
N MET A 65 -15.77 8.09 -9.51
CA MET A 65 -16.02 6.96 -10.44
C MET A 65 -15.50 7.21 -11.85
N LYS A 66 -15.60 8.44 -12.38
CA LYS A 66 -15.18 8.75 -13.76
C LYS A 66 -13.69 8.47 -14.00
N TYR A 67 -12.83 8.82 -13.05
CA TYR A 67 -11.38 8.57 -13.13
C TYR A 67 -11.00 7.14 -12.72
N MET A 68 -11.90 6.45 -12.01
CA MET A 68 -11.74 5.06 -11.59
C MET A 68 -12.40 4.06 -12.55
N ASN A 69 -13.14 4.55 -13.55
CA ASN A 69 -13.90 3.71 -14.46
C ASN A 69 -12.96 3.04 -15.47
N LEU A 70 -12.69 1.76 -15.21
CA LEU A 70 -11.84 0.93 -16.05
C LEU A 70 -12.26 0.95 -17.52
N ILE A 71 -13.56 1.01 -17.86
CA ILE A 71 -14.02 1.06 -19.26
C ILE A 71 -13.46 2.30 -19.98
N TYR A 72 -13.54 3.47 -19.34
CA TYR A 72 -12.98 4.69 -19.91
C TYR A 72 -11.46 4.59 -20.06
N ILE A 73 -10.81 3.97 -19.07
CA ILE A 73 -9.38 3.76 -19.08
C ILE A 73 -9.00 2.78 -20.22
N HIS A 74 -9.71 1.67 -20.41
CA HIS A 74 -9.50 0.68 -21.48
C HIS A 74 -9.60 1.29 -22.87
N ASP A 75 -10.67 2.05 -23.14
CA ASP A 75 -10.88 2.70 -24.45
C ASP A 75 -9.73 3.65 -24.80
N LYS A 76 -9.15 4.28 -23.77
CA LYS A 76 -8.02 5.20 -23.90
C LYS A 76 -6.67 4.49 -23.86
N MET A 77 -6.60 3.25 -23.35
CA MET A 77 -5.35 2.50 -23.18
C MET A 77 -4.81 1.87 -24.46
N LYS A 78 -5.63 1.74 -25.52
CA LYS A 78 -5.14 1.36 -26.87
C LYS A 78 -3.99 2.24 -27.37
N GLN A 79 -3.88 3.47 -26.85
CA GLN A 79 -2.80 4.40 -27.19
C GLN A 79 -1.44 4.07 -26.54
N PHE A 80 -1.40 3.16 -25.56
CA PHE A 80 -0.17 2.77 -24.85
C PHE A 80 0.40 1.42 -25.30
N GLU A 81 -0.23 0.75 -26.26
CA GLU A 81 0.17 -0.59 -26.73
C GLU A 81 1.62 -0.66 -27.24
N GLN A 82 2.20 0.47 -27.64
CA GLN A 82 3.57 0.55 -28.15
C GLN A 82 4.64 0.79 -27.07
N LYS A 83 4.26 1.01 -25.80
CA LYS A 83 5.20 1.39 -24.72
C LYS A 83 4.85 0.66 -23.42
N PRO A 84 5.39 -0.54 -23.18
CA PRO A 84 5.02 -1.36 -22.02
C PRO A 84 5.30 -0.67 -20.68
N GLU A 85 6.28 0.24 -20.59
CA GLU A 85 6.53 1.02 -19.37
C GLU A 85 5.36 1.94 -19.01
N ARG A 86 4.64 2.47 -20.01
CA ARG A 86 3.44 3.28 -19.78
C ARG A 86 2.31 2.45 -19.21
N LEU A 87 2.20 1.21 -19.67
CA LEU A 87 1.22 0.27 -19.14
C LEU A 87 1.53 -0.06 -17.67
N VAL A 88 2.81 -0.24 -17.30
CA VAL A 88 3.22 -0.38 -15.88
C VAL A 88 2.84 0.85 -15.04
N ASP A 89 3.06 2.07 -15.56
CA ASP A 89 2.72 3.31 -14.86
C ASP A 89 1.21 3.50 -14.60
N VAL A 90 0.36 2.84 -15.40
CA VAL A 90 -1.10 2.84 -15.22
C VAL A 90 -1.54 1.70 -14.29
N LEU A 91 -0.99 0.50 -14.49
CA LEU A 91 -1.39 -0.69 -13.73
C LEU A 91 -0.89 -0.67 -12.29
N ALA A 92 0.24 -0.04 -11.97
CA ALA A 92 0.74 -0.01 -10.59
C ALA A 92 -0.22 0.68 -9.61
N PRO A 93 -0.76 1.88 -9.90
CA PRO A 93 -1.82 2.48 -9.10
C PRO A 93 -3.09 1.63 -9.04
N LEU A 94 -3.51 1.01 -10.15
CA LEU A 94 -4.66 0.10 -10.13
C LEU A 94 -4.42 -1.11 -9.20
N ALA A 95 -3.22 -1.68 -9.20
CA ALA A 95 -2.84 -2.74 -8.27
C ALA A 95 -2.84 -2.27 -6.80
N MET A 96 -2.52 -1.00 -6.52
CA MET A 96 -2.62 -0.45 -5.15
C MET A 96 -4.05 -0.51 -4.62
N ILE A 97 -5.05 -0.46 -5.51
CA ILE A 97 -6.47 -0.40 -5.16
C ILE A 97 -7.17 -1.74 -5.29
N GLY A 98 -6.42 -2.79 -5.65
CA GLY A 98 -6.95 -4.13 -5.86
C GLY A 98 -7.61 -4.34 -7.22
N GLU A 99 -7.43 -3.42 -8.17
CA GLU A 99 -7.97 -3.53 -9.52
C GLU A 99 -6.94 -4.12 -10.47
N PHE A 100 -7.30 -5.21 -11.13
CA PHE A 100 -6.40 -6.00 -11.98
C PHE A 100 -7.08 -6.33 -13.32
N PRO A 101 -7.03 -5.40 -14.30
CA PRO A 101 -7.60 -5.66 -15.62
C PRO A 101 -6.81 -6.77 -16.33
N GLU A 102 -7.36 -7.98 -16.37
CA GLU A 102 -6.64 -9.18 -16.78
C GLU A 102 -6.16 -9.13 -18.24
N ASP A 103 -6.94 -8.55 -19.15
CA ASP A 103 -6.55 -8.33 -20.55
C ASP A 103 -5.29 -7.47 -20.69
N LEU A 104 -5.12 -6.48 -19.82
CA LEU A 104 -3.95 -5.60 -19.81
C LEU A 104 -2.76 -6.25 -19.10
N LEU A 105 -3.01 -7.06 -18.08
CA LEU A 105 -1.97 -7.85 -17.42
C LEU A 105 -1.42 -8.92 -18.37
N GLU A 106 -2.27 -9.65 -19.08
CA GLU A 106 -1.85 -10.63 -20.09
C GLU A 106 -1.04 -9.98 -21.21
N LYS A 107 -1.39 -8.74 -21.63
CA LYS A 107 -0.57 -7.94 -22.55
C LYS A 107 0.76 -7.50 -21.95
N LEU A 108 0.77 -7.09 -20.68
CA LEU A 108 1.98 -6.59 -20.02
C LEU A 108 3.00 -7.71 -19.78
N PHE A 109 2.53 -8.87 -19.34
CA PHE A 109 3.36 -9.99 -18.88
C PHE A 109 3.72 -10.99 -19.98
N THR A 110 3.84 -10.51 -21.23
CA THR A 110 4.43 -11.31 -22.32
C THR A 110 5.94 -11.43 -22.14
N LYS A 111 6.53 -12.52 -22.64
CA LYS A 111 7.99 -12.75 -22.56
C LYS A 111 8.80 -11.57 -23.14
N GLU A 112 8.33 -10.98 -24.22
CA GLU A 112 8.98 -9.87 -24.90
C GLU A 112 8.98 -8.59 -24.06
N ASN A 113 7.83 -8.23 -23.49
CA ASN A 113 7.72 -7.09 -22.59
C ASN A 113 8.52 -7.31 -21.30
N LEU A 114 8.52 -8.51 -20.73
CA LEU A 114 9.28 -8.81 -19.51
C LEU A 114 10.78 -8.58 -19.69
N ASN A 115 11.35 -9.04 -20.81
CA ASN A 115 12.77 -8.83 -21.10
C ASN A 115 13.14 -7.34 -21.15
N GLN A 116 12.26 -6.50 -21.72
CA GLN A 116 12.46 -5.05 -21.76
C GLN A 116 12.28 -4.40 -20.38
N LEU A 117 11.23 -4.78 -19.66
CA LEU A 117 10.82 -4.10 -18.43
C LEU A 117 11.70 -4.44 -17.23
N LEU A 118 12.28 -5.63 -17.17
CA LEU A 118 13.14 -6.05 -16.05
C LEU A 118 14.46 -5.29 -15.99
N GLU A 119 14.97 -4.86 -17.14
CA GLU A 119 16.16 -3.99 -17.25
C GLU A 119 15.82 -2.51 -17.07
N SER A 120 14.53 -2.17 -17.04
CA SER A 120 14.07 -0.79 -16.95
C SER A 120 13.94 -0.29 -15.51
N ARG A 121 13.76 1.03 -15.37
CA ARG A 121 13.44 1.68 -14.10
C ARG A 121 12.08 1.30 -13.51
N VAL A 122 11.18 0.66 -14.27
CA VAL A 122 9.83 0.31 -13.80
C VAL A 122 9.75 -1.10 -13.22
N LYS A 123 10.86 -1.85 -13.17
CA LYS A 123 10.91 -3.22 -12.64
C LYS A 123 10.34 -3.34 -11.22
N GLU A 124 10.49 -2.32 -10.38
CA GLU A 124 9.94 -2.33 -9.02
C GLU A 124 8.42 -2.30 -9.01
N LYS A 125 7.83 -1.48 -9.90
CA LYS A 125 6.39 -1.40 -10.10
C LYS A 125 5.85 -2.70 -10.72
N LEU A 126 6.60 -3.29 -11.65
CA LEU A 126 6.26 -4.59 -12.23
C LEU A 126 6.23 -5.68 -11.16
N PHE A 127 7.25 -5.73 -10.30
CA PHE A 127 7.31 -6.64 -9.16
C PHE A 127 6.13 -6.40 -8.20
N PHE A 128 5.82 -5.14 -7.89
CA PHE A 128 4.66 -4.76 -7.09
C PHE A 128 3.35 -5.29 -7.67
N ILE A 129 3.08 -5.05 -8.96
CA ILE A 129 1.85 -5.50 -9.65
C ILE A 129 1.75 -7.03 -9.57
N SER A 130 2.81 -7.74 -9.93
CA SER A 130 2.82 -9.20 -9.98
C SER A 130 2.57 -9.83 -8.61
N GLN A 131 3.25 -9.34 -7.56
CA GLN A 131 3.07 -9.88 -6.22
C GLN A 131 1.71 -9.53 -5.61
N SER A 132 1.19 -8.32 -5.89
CA SER A 132 -0.13 -7.90 -5.44
C SER A 132 -1.24 -8.75 -6.09
N HIS A 133 -1.15 -9.00 -7.40
CA HIS A 133 -2.09 -9.86 -8.13
C HIS A 133 -2.08 -11.29 -7.61
N LYS A 134 -0.89 -11.87 -7.44
CA LYS A 134 -0.71 -13.22 -6.88
C LYS A 134 -1.41 -13.36 -5.53
N LEU A 135 -1.30 -12.34 -4.67
CA LEU A 135 -1.89 -12.38 -3.34
C LEU A 135 -3.42 -12.18 -3.36
N LEU A 136 -3.91 -11.22 -4.13
CA LEU A 136 -5.31 -10.79 -4.06
C LEU A 136 -6.24 -11.62 -4.97
N CYS A 137 -5.76 -12.02 -6.14
CA CYS A 137 -6.57 -12.60 -7.21
C CYS A 137 -6.23 -14.07 -7.47
N SER A 138 -4.97 -14.40 -7.76
CA SER A 138 -4.61 -15.72 -8.27
C SER A 138 -3.28 -16.25 -7.74
N PRO A 139 -3.27 -16.94 -6.58
CA PRO A 139 -2.05 -17.53 -6.02
C PRO A 139 -1.45 -18.61 -6.92
N GLN A 140 -2.27 -19.26 -7.75
CA GLN A 140 -1.90 -20.39 -8.60
C GLN A 140 -1.39 -19.96 -9.99
N ARG A 141 -1.62 -18.71 -10.41
CA ARG A 141 -1.23 -18.22 -11.73
C ARG A 141 -0.37 -16.96 -11.60
N PRO A 142 0.86 -17.07 -11.06
CA PRO A 142 1.74 -15.92 -10.92
C PRO A 142 2.21 -15.45 -12.30
N TYR A 143 2.16 -14.14 -12.52
CA TYR A 143 2.66 -13.51 -13.75
C TYR A 143 4.19 -13.51 -13.88
N LEU A 144 4.90 -13.55 -12.75
CA LEU A 144 6.35 -13.75 -12.71
C LEU A 144 6.62 -15.14 -12.16
N ASP A 145 7.29 -15.97 -12.95
CA ASP A 145 7.74 -17.28 -12.48
C ASP A 145 8.87 -17.16 -11.43
N GLN A 146 9.16 -18.28 -10.76
CA GLN A 146 10.18 -18.28 -9.71
C GLN A 146 11.58 -17.96 -10.24
N MET A 147 11.90 -18.35 -11.48
CA MET A 147 13.19 -18.07 -12.10
C MET A 147 13.42 -16.57 -12.25
N TYR A 148 12.42 -15.82 -12.69
CA TYR A 148 12.47 -14.37 -12.76
C TYR A 148 12.60 -13.74 -11.38
N LEU A 149 11.85 -14.23 -10.38
CA LEU A 149 11.94 -13.74 -9.00
C LEU A 149 13.33 -13.95 -8.40
N ASP A 150 13.97 -15.08 -8.71
CA ASP A 150 15.31 -15.40 -8.24
C ASP A 150 16.38 -14.52 -8.91
N SER A 151 16.14 -14.06 -10.14
CA SER A 151 17.03 -13.10 -10.83
C SER A 151 16.88 -11.65 -10.36
N LEU A 152 15.79 -11.33 -9.64
CA LEU A 152 15.56 -9.96 -9.17
C LEU A 152 16.61 -9.57 -8.12
N PRO A 153 17.21 -8.38 -8.23
CA PRO A 153 18.22 -7.95 -7.27
C PRO A 153 17.62 -7.80 -5.86
N ARG A 154 18.38 -8.22 -4.84
CA ARG A 154 17.90 -8.35 -3.44
C ARG A 154 17.27 -7.08 -2.87
N HIS A 155 17.72 -5.90 -3.29
CA HIS A 155 17.16 -4.62 -2.82
C HIS A 155 15.68 -4.43 -3.18
N LEU A 156 15.14 -5.17 -4.16
CA LEU A 156 13.72 -5.13 -4.50
C LEU A 156 12.82 -5.74 -3.41
N TYR A 157 13.38 -6.55 -2.52
CA TYR A 157 12.68 -7.16 -1.40
C TYR A 157 12.74 -6.32 -0.10
N GLY A 158 13.32 -5.12 -0.17
CA GLY A 158 13.58 -4.26 0.99
C GLY A 158 14.99 -4.43 1.54
N SER A 159 15.45 -3.45 2.32
CA SER A 159 16.74 -3.47 3.00
C SER A 159 16.58 -2.94 4.43
N TRP A 160 16.92 -3.77 5.42
CA TRP A 160 16.92 -3.36 6.82
C TRP A 160 17.83 -2.15 7.08
N GLU A 161 18.95 -2.05 6.36
CA GLU A 161 19.88 -0.92 6.50
C GLU A 161 19.22 0.39 6.05
N ILE A 162 18.55 0.37 4.90
CA ILE A 162 17.84 1.54 4.35
C ILE A 162 16.67 1.90 5.27
N GLU A 163 15.87 0.91 5.65
CA GLU A 163 14.66 1.15 6.45
C GLU A 163 14.98 1.62 7.87
N LYS A 164 16.09 1.17 8.47
CA LYS A 164 16.56 1.68 9.76
C LYS A 164 16.94 3.17 9.69
N ARG A 165 17.52 3.62 8.57
CA ARG A 165 17.84 5.05 8.35
C ARG A 165 16.58 5.87 8.10
N LYS A 166 15.64 5.33 7.31
CA LYS A 166 14.39 6.01 6.93
C LYS A 166 13.39 6.11 8.10
N ARG A 167 13.37 5.13 9.00
CA ARG A 167 12.38 5.02 10.10
C ARG A 167 13.06 4.95 11.46
N PRO A 168 13.62 6.06 11.98
CA PRO A 168 14.22 6.06 13.31
C PRO A 168 13.22 5.60 14.40
N TYR A 169 11.94 5.97 14.26
CA TYR A 169 10.90 5.61 15.21
C TYR A 169 10.57 4.10 15.24
N PHE A 170 10.86 3.36 14.16
CA PHE A 170 10.66 1.91 14.12
C PHE A 170 11.46 1.19 15.21
N SER A 171 12.71 1.60 15.42
CA SER A 171 13.58 0.98 16.42
C SER A 171 13.08 1.25 17.85
N ILE A 172 12.52 2.45 18.09
CA ILE A 172 11.95 2.85 19.39
C ILE A 172 10.72 2.01 19.70
N VAL A 173 9.80 1.86 18.74
CA VAL A 173 8.60 1.02 18.89
C VAL A 173 8.98 -0.43 19.16
N MET A 174 9.91 -0.99 18.37
CA MET A 174 10.36 -2.37 18.53
C MET A 174 11.00 -2.61 19.90
N GLN A 175 11.88 -1.71 20.34
CA GLN A 175 12.52 -1.79 21.66
C GLN A 175 11.47 -1.75 22.77
N ARG A 176 10.53 -0.80 22.70
CA ARG A 176 9.47 -0.66 23.72
C ARG A 176 8.61 -1.92 23.82
N LEU A 177 8.28 -2.55 22.71
CA LEU A 177 7.52 -3.80 22.70
C LEU A 177 8.33 -4.96 23.30
N LEU A 178 9.62 -5.05 23.00
CA LEU A 178 10.52 -6.07 23.56
C LEU A 178 10.66 -5.95 25.08
N GLU A 179 10.70 -4.74 25.63
CA GLU A 179 10.68 -4.50 27.09
C GLU A 179 9.40 -5.01 27.77
N CYS A 180 8.30 -5.10 27.02
CA CYS A 180 7.00 -5.54 27.51
C CYS A 180 6.79 -7.06 27.39
N VAL A 181 7.75 -7.83 26.86
CA VAL A 181 7.59 -9.28 26.66
C VAL A 181 8.78 -10.06 27.22
N PRO A 182 8.61 -11.34 27.59
CA PRO A 182 9.70 -12.13 28.17
C PRO A 182 10.88 -12.36 27.22
N ASN A 183 10.63 -12.42 25.90
CA ASN A 183 11.65 -12.63 24.88
C ASN A 183 11.12 -12.27 23.48
N ARG A 184 12.01 -12.34 22.47
CA ARG A 184 11.74 -12.03 21.05
C ARG A 184 10.74 -12.96 20.35
N TYR A 185 10.31 -14.07 20.97
CA TYR A 185 9.33 -14.95 20.33
C TYR A 185 7.91 -14.36 20.33
N TYR A 186 7.66 -13.31 21.12
CA TYR A 186 6.37 -12.63 21.20
C TYR A 186 6.24 -11.44 20.25
N VAL A 187 7.38 -10.91 19.78
CA VAL A 187 7.45 -9.72 18.92
C VAL A 187 8.56 -9.93 17.91
N LYS A 188 8.22 -9.92 16.62
CA LYS A 188 9.16 -10.13 15.51
C LYS A 188 9.03 -8.98 14.52
N SER A 189 10.14 -8.60 13.88
CA SER A 189 10.09 -7.71 12.73
C SER A 189 10.34 -8.49 11.43
N ALA A 190 9.58 -8.21 10.38
CA ALA A 190 9.69 -8.89 9.10
C ALA A 190 9.17 -8.03 7.94
N PHE A 191 9.65 -8.29 6.73
CA PHE A 191 9.01 -7.80 5.50
C PHE A 191 7.91 -8.79 5.11
N ILE A 192 6.71 -8.66 5.70
CA ILE A 192 5.59 -9.58 5.45
C ILE A 192 5.23 -9.53 3.95
N LEU A 193 5.12 -8.32 3.41
CA LEU A 193 4.86 -8.05 2.00
C LEU A 193 6.08 -7.40 1.36
N LYS A 194 7.04 -8.24 0.92
CA LYS A 194 8.36 -7.78 0.42
C LYS A 194 8.29 -6.75 -0.71
N HIS A 195 7.24 -6.79 -1.53
CA HIS A 195 7.05 -5.86 -2.65
C HIS A 195 6.65 -4.44 -2.24
N PHE A 196 6.32 -4.21 -0.96
CA PHE A 196 6.18 -2.87 -0.38
C PHE A 196 7.49 -2.29 0.15
N LYS A 197 8.50 -3.15 0.39
CA LYS A 197 9.83 -2.77 0.90
C LYS A 197 9.81 -2.03 2.24
N SER A 198 8.70 -2.08 2.99
CA SER A 198 8.60 -1.56 4.35
C SER A 198 8.42 -2.73 5.33
N PRO A 199 9.19 -2.78 6.43
CA PRO A 199 9.07 -3.82 7.42
C PRO A 199 7.87 -3.58 8.33
N ASP A 200 7.36 -4.67 8.89
CA ASP A 200 6.28 -4.70 9.87
C ASP A 200 6.81 -5.21 11.20
N ILE A 201 6.19 -4.79 12.30
CA ILE A 201 6.34 -5.42 13.61
C ILE A 201 5.12 -6.30 13.84
N ILE A 202 5.37 -7.58 14.08
CA ILE A 202 4.35 -8.62 14.28
C ILE A 202 4.13 -8.81 15.78
N VAL A 203 2.88 -8.80 16.20
CA VAL A 203 2.45 -9.09 17.57
C VAL A 203 1.28 -10.08 17.53
N HIS A 204 1.34 -11.14 18.32
CA HIS A 204 0.25 -12.12 18.45
C HIS A 204 -0.44 -11.93 19.80
N LEU A 205 -1.76 -11.66 19.82
CA LEU A 205 -2.51 -11.44 21.05
C LEU A 205 -3.67 -12.42 21.19
N ASN A 206 -3.93 -12.92 22.39
CA ASN A 206 -5.16 -13.67 22.71
C ASN A 206 -6.37 -12.74 22.91
N THR A 207 -7.56 -13.32 23.18
CA THR A 207 -8.79 -12.57 23.53
C THR A 207 -8.63 -11.58 24.67
N ASN A 208 -7.76 -11.89 25.62
CA ASN A 208 -7.49 -11.08 26.80
C ASN A 208 -6.46 -9.99 26.53
N GLN A 209 -6.06 -9.80 25.26
CA GLN A 209 -5.08 -8.82 24.81
C GLN A 209 -3.70 -9.03 25.43
N GLN A 210 -3.39 -10.29 25.77
CA GLN A 210 -2.08 -10.68 26.28
C GLN A 210 -1.22 -11.22 25.14
N PRO A 211 0.09 -10.91 25.14
CA PRO A 211 0.99 -11.37 24.11
C PRO A 211 1.18 -12.89 24.16
N GLN A 212 1.10 -13.52 23.00
CA GLN A 212 1.39 -14.92 22.77
C GLN A 212 2.64 -15.08 21.91
N ILE A 213 3.22 -16.29 21.93
CA ILE A 213 4.33 -16.63 21.05
C ILE A 213 3.84 -16.56 19.60
N ILE A 214 4.65 -15.94 18.75
CA ILE A 214 4.44 -15.90 17.31
C ILE A 214 4.74 -17.31 16.77
N PRO A 215 3.78 -17.95 16.08
CA PRO A 215 3.98 -19.27 15.49
C PRO A 215 5.20 -19.27 14.56
N ASN A 216 6.04 -20.30 14.67
CA ASN A 216 7.15 -20.48 13.74
C ASN A 216 6.60 -20.78 12.33
N GLU A 217 7.13 -20.09 11.31
CA GLU A 217 6.70 -20.15 9.90
C GLU A 217 6.86 -21.53 9.21
N THR A 218 7.11 -22.62 9.95
CA THR A 218 7.24 -23.96 9.39
C THR A 218 5.89 -24.62 9.14
N LYS A 219 5.55 -24.62 7.85
CA LYS A 219 4.65 -25.52 7.10
C LYS A 219 3.14 -25.22 7.19
N LYS A 220 2.66 -24.76 6.03
CA LYS A 220 1.27 -24.67 5.57
C LYS A 220 0.43 -23.59 6.26
N SER A 221 0.22 -22.53 5.47
CA SER A 221 -0.94 -21.63 5.50
C SER A 221 -1.16 -20.81 6.77
N LEU A 222 -0.73 -19.54 6.72
CA LEU A 222 -1.51 -18.44 7.33
C LEU A 222 -2.98 -18.42 6.83
N GLN A 223 -3.28 -19.14 5.74
CA GLN A 223 -4.64 -19.44 5.27
C GLN A 223 -5.40 -20.49 6.11
N SER A 224 -4.75 -21.18 7.06
CA SER A 224 -5.36 -22.21 7.91
C SER A 224 -5.28 -21.86 9.40
N PHE A 225 -5.06 -20.59 9.75
CA PHE A 225 -5.60 -20.11 11.02
C PHE A 225 -7.12 -20.08 10.86
N ASP A 226 -7.73 -21.26 11.03
CA ASP A 226 -9.16 -21.40 11.17
C ASP A 226 -9.60 -20.46 12.28
N LYS A 227 -10.52 -19.55 11.96
CA LYS A 227 -11.13 -18.60 12.92
C LYS A 227 -11.84 -19.29 14.10
N ASN A 228 -11.79 -20.62 14.18
CA ASN A 228 -12.65 -21.43 15.04
C ASN A 228 -11.93 -22.17 16.17
N GLU A 229 -10.59 -22.22 16.21
CA GLU A 229 -9.90 -22.99 17.27
C GLU A 229 -8.95 -22.18 18.17
N ASP A 230 -8.36 -21.09 17.69
CA ASP A 230 -7.59 -20.15 18.51
C ASP A 230 -8.21 -18.76 18.43
N ASN A 231 -8.85 -18.30 19.51
CA ASN A 231 -9.37 -16.94 19.63
C ASN A 231 -8.23 -15.91 19.81
N SER A 232 -7.28 -15.91 18.91
CA SER A 232 -6.12 -15.02 18.91
C SER A 232 -5.96 -14.33 17.57
N SER A 233 -5.30 -13.18 17.59
CA SER A 233 -5.19 -12.27 16.45
C SER A 233 -3.74 -11.87 16.21
N MET A 234 -3.33 -11.94 14.95
CA MET A 234 -2.02 -11.48 14.47
C MET A 234 -2.13 -10.02 14.07
N TYR A 235 -1.37 -9.14 14.71
CA TYR A 235 -1.30 -7.72 14.39
C TYR A 235 -0.02 -7.42 13.61
N ALA A 236 -0.14 -6.66 12.53
CA ALA A 236 0.98 -6.15 11.74
C ALA A 236 1.06 -4.63 11.92
N LEU A 237 2.02 -4.19 12.72
CA LEU A 237 2.26 -2.79 13.06
C LEU A 237 3.16 -2.18 11.99
N GLU A 238 2.61 -1.24 11.24
CA GLU A 238 3.33 -0.44 10.26
C GLU A 238 3.69 0.92 10.85
N VAL A 239 4.98 1.10 11.16
CA VAL A 239 5.51 2.37 11.68
C VAL A 239 5.85 3.27 10.50
N LEU A 240 5.04 4.30 10.30
CA LEU A 240 5.21 5.25 9.20
C LEU A 240 6.36 6.23 9.47
N CYS A 241 6.93 6.76 8.38
CA CYS A 241 7.79 7.94 8.42
C CYS A 241 7.05 9.16 7.85
N GLU A 242 7.60 10.35 8.06
CA GLU A 242 6.97 11.61 7.62
C GLU A 242 6.74 11.64 6.10
N GLU A 243 7.61 11.00 5.32
CA GLU A 243 7.50 10.96 3.86
C GLU A 243 6.31 10.13 3.35
N GLU A 244 5.71 9.31 4.22
CA GLU A 244 4.57 8.43 3.93
C GLU A 244 3.24 8.99 4.43
N LEU A 245 3.26 10.22 4.94
CA LEU A 245 2.12 10.96 5.38
C LEU A 245 1.81 12.09 4.40
N CYS A 246 0.53 12.44 4.33
CA CYS A 246 0.11 13.63 3.62
C CYS A 246 0.63 14.86 4.39
N ALA A 247 1.46 15.68 3.75
CA ALA A 247 2.07 16.85 4.40
C ALA A 247 1.04 17.82 5.02
N ASN A 248 -0.12 17.98 4.39
CA ASN A 248 -1.19 18.85 4.86
C ASN A 248 -2.16 18.19 5.86
N ASP A 249 -1.99 16.90 6.09
CA ASP A 249 -2.81 16.08 6.99
C ASP A 249 -1.93 14.94 7.53
N PRO A 250 -1.12 15.21 8.58
CA PRO A 250 -0.14 14.25 9.08
C PRO A 250 -0.76 13.00 9.69
N LEU A 251 -2.10 12.95 9.82
CA LEU A 251 -2.83 11.75 10.23
C LEU A 251 -3.36 10.95 9.02
N ARG A 252 -3.25 11.46 7.80
CA ARG A 252 -3.60 10.72 6.59
C ARG A 252 -2.35 10.05 5.99
N PRO A 253 -2.29 8.71 5.98
CA PRO A 253 -1.25 8.01 5.26
C PRO A 253 -1.45 8.11 3.74
N LEU A 254 -0.39 7.90 2.98
CA LEU A 254 -0.47 7.81 1.52
C LEU A 254 -1.11 6.49 1.06
N GLY A 255 -1.48 6.44 -0.22
CA GLY A 255 -2.15 5.31 -0.87
C GLY A 255 -1.46 3.96 -0.68
N LEU A 256 -0.12 3.97 -0.55
CA LEU A 256 0.68 2.76 -0.39
C LEU A 256 0.36 2.02 0.92
N PHE A 257 0.07 2.75 2.00
CA PHE A 257 -0.39 2.16 3.25
C PHE A 257 -1.70 1.39 3.07
N TYR A 258 -2.72 2.02 2.46
CA TYR A 258 -4.02 1.37 2.22
C TYR A 258 -3.88 0.10 1.38
N ALA A 259 -3.03 0.14 0.36
CA ALA A 259 -2.70 -1.03 -0.44
C ALA A 259 -2.10 -2.15 0.41
N LYS A 260 -1.12 -1.82 1.26
CA LYS A 260 -0.46 -2.81 2.13
C LYS A 260 -1.42 -3.37 3.17
N ALA A 261 -2.20 -2.52 3.81
CA ALA A 261 -3.18 -2.91 4.84
C ALA A 261 -4.20 -3.92 4.29
N ARG A 262 -4.77 -3.69 3.10
CA ARG A 262 -5.68 -4.65 2.45
C ARG A 262 -5.01 -6.00 2.18
N GLN A 263 -3.76 -5.98 1.75
CA GLN A 263 -3.00 -7.20 1.48
C GLN A 263 -2.62 -7.94 2.77
N LEU A 264 -2.31 -7.23 3.85
CA LEU A 264 -2.11 -7.82 5.18
C LEU A 264 -3.39 -8.48 5.70
N GLN A 265 -4.55 -7.84 5.52
CA GLN A 265 -5.86 -8.42 5.85
C GLN A 265 -6.12 -9.71 5.07
N LYS A 266 -5.74 -9.77 3.78
CA LYS A 266 -5.83 -11.01 2.97
C LYS A 266 -4.97 -12.15 3.54
N LEU A 267 -3.90 -11.82 4.26
CA LEU A 267 -3.03 -12.77 4.96
C LEU A 267 -3.45 -13.01 6.43
N ASN A 268 -4.66 -12.59 6.82
CA ASN A 268 -5.20 -12.70 8.19
C ASN A 268 -4.43 -11.91 9.25
N TYR A 269 -3.71 -10.85 8.86
CA TYR A 269 -3.18 -9.87 9.80
C TYR A 269 -4.16 -8.72 10.01
N ILE A 270 -4.22 -8.21 11.24
CA ILE A 270 -4.88 -6.96 11.57
C ILE A 270 -3.85 -5.84 11.41
N PRO A 271 -3.96 -4.98 10.39
CA PRO A 271 -3.03 -3.88 10.18
C PRO A 271 -3.21 -2.81 11.27
N VAL A 272 -2.10 -2.29 11.78
CA VAL A 272 -2.07 -1.22 12.78
C VAL A 272 -1.13 -0.13 12.30
N ILE A 273 -1.66 1.07 12.11
CA ILE A 273 -0.85 2.24 11.77
C ILE A 273 -0.20 2.84 13.02
N ILE A 274 1.09 3.13 12.96
CA ILE A 274 1.80 3.88 13.99
C ILE A 274 2.42 5.13 13.35
N TYR A 275 1.94 6.31 13.76
CA TYR A 275 2.51 7.58 13.32
C TYR A 275 3.78 7.90 14.10
N PRO A 276 4.72 8.66 13.51
CA PRO A 276 5.87 9.22 14.24
C PRO A 276 5.47 10.03 15.48
N SER A 277 4.30 10.67 15.45
CA SER A 277 3.76 11.48 16.55
C SER A 277 3.06 10.68 17.63
N ASP A 278 2.85 9.36 17.46
CA ASP A 278 2.17 8.54 18.45
C ASP A 278 3.03 8.40 19.71
N SER A 279 2.41 8.50 20.89
CA SER A 279 3.09 8.39 22.19
C SER A 279 3.28 6.95 22.69
N LEU A 280 3.47 5.97 21.79
CA LEU A 280 3.59 4.56 22.21
C LEU A 280 4.76 4.34 23.20
N HIS A 281 5.86 5.07 23.02
CA HIS A 281 7.00 5.08 23.92
C HIS A 281 6.69 5.63 25.33
N GLN A 282 5.58 6.35 25.52
CA GLN A 282 5.16 6.94 26.80
C GLN A 282 4.19 6.04 27.59
N VAL A 283 3.67 4.98 26.97
CA VAL A 283 2.79 4.02 27.63
C VAL A 283 3.59 3.28 28.70
N LYS A 284 3.16 3.37 29.97
CA LYS A 284 4.00 3.00 31.12
C LYS A 284 4.00 1.50 31.40
N THR A 285 2.86 0.83 31.25
CA THR A 285 2.72 -0.59 31.62
C THR A 285 2.65 -1.52 30.42
N LYS A 286 2.99 -2.79 30.66
CA LYS A 286 2.88 -3.87 29.68
C LYS A 286 1.44 -4.08 29.23
N GLU A 287 0.48 -4.03 30.14
CA GLU A 287 -0.93 -4.26 29.83
C GLU A 287 -1.51 -3.12 28.99
N GLU A 288 -1.07 -1.89 29.22
CA GLU A 288 -1.53 -0.72 28.46
C GLU A 288 -1.01 -0.74 27.02
N ILE A 289 0.19 -1.26 26.74
CA ILE A 289 0.75 -1.22 25.38
C ILE A 289 -0.05 -2.09 24.41
N PHE A 290 -0.48 -3.28 24.84
CA PHE A 290 -1.26 -4.19 24.01
C PHE A 290 -2.71 -3.72 23.87
N LYS A 291 -3.29 -3.16 24.94
CA LYS A 291 -4.57 -2.44 24.87
C LYS A 291 -4.53 -1.28 23.88
N TRP A 292 -3.43 -0.52 23.89
CA TRP A 292 -3.21 0.56 22.94
C TRP A 292 -3.17 0.04 21.50
N ILE A 293 -2.45 -1.06 21.24
CA ILE A 293 -2.40 -1.69 19.90
C ILE A 293 -3.80 -2.08 19.42
N VAL A 294 -4.61 -2.72 20.28
CA VAL A 294 -5.97 -3.13 19.92
C VAL A 294 -6.86 -1.92 19.62
N LYS A 295 -6.80 -0.88 20.45
CA LYS A 295 -7.53 0.38 20.21
C LYS A 295 -7.07 1.04 18.91
N ARG A 296 -5.78 0.98 18.62
CA ARG A 296 -5.19 1.56 17.42
C ARG A 296 -5.58 0.78 16.17
N ALA A 297 -5.68 -0.54 16.26
CA ALA A 297 -6.19 -1.39 15.19
C ALA A 297 -7.63 -1.00 14.80
N GLN A 298 -8.50 -0.77 15.79
CA GLN A 298 -9.88 -0.31 15.55
C GLN A 298 -9.91 1.05 14.82
N ALA A 299 -9.07 1.99 15.24
CA ALA A 299 -8.94 3.29 14.56
C ALA A 299 -8.41 3.13 13.11
N THR A 300 -7.48 2.19 12.91
CA THR A 300 -6.95 1.86 11.57
C THR A 300 -8.05 1.27 10.69
N GLU A 301 -8.86 0.36 11.21
CA GLU A 301 -9.99 -0.23 10.49
C GLU A 301 -11.02 0.81 10.04
N LEU A 302 -11.37 1.76 10.91
CA LEU A 302 -12.25 2.88 10.55
C LEU A 302 -11.67 3.69 9.39
N LEU A 303 -10.37 4.01 9.43
CA LEU A 303 -9.68 4.73 8.37
C LEU A 303 -9.66 3.95 7.04
N LEU A 304 -9.53 2.62 7.10
CA LEU A 304 -9.59 1.75 5.92
C LEU A 304 -11.00 1.68 5.33
N ASN A 305 -12.05 1.74 6.15
CA ASN A 305 -13.44 1.71 5.68
C ASN A 305 -13.90 3.03 5.04
N GLU A 306 -13.22 4.14 5.32
CA GLU A 306 -13.48 5.45 4.71
C GLU A 306 -12.93 5.59 3.27
N ASN A 307 -12.04 4.71 2.81
CA ASN A 307 -11.36 4.77 1.50
C ASN A 307 -11.54 3.51 0.65
#